data_AF-X1CFE1-F1
#
_entry.id   AF-X1CFE1-F1
#
_cell.length_a   1.000
_cell.length_b   1.000
_cell.length_c   1.000
_cell.angle_alpha   90.00
_cell.angle_beta   90.00
_cell.angle_gamma   90.00
#
_symmetry.space_group_name_H-M   'P 1'
#
loop_
_entity.id
_entity.type
_entity.pdbx_description
1 polymer ?
#
loop_
_entity_poly.entity_id
_entity_poly.type
_entity_poly.pdbx_seq_one_letter_code
_entity_poly.pdbx_strand_id
1 'polypeptide(L)'
;MLPVRVQQGWKFSWFSSQGNSFNRDYNVSFSDGERESGEAVYNYRKSTFPVNEAPGISVFVRREDGKIYHTYSTYSRGLDMLNG
;
A
#
# COMPACT_ATOMS: atom_id res chain seq x y z
N MET A 1 1.76 13.45 17.81
CA MET A 1 2.41 12.20 17.31
C MET A 1 1.45 11.05 17.57
N LEU A 2 1.16 10.17 16.61
CA LEU A 2 0.20 9.08 16.82
C LEU A 2 0.71 8.12 17.93
N PRO A 3 -0.13 7.68 18.88
CA PRO A 3 0.26 6.84 20.02
C PRO A 3 1.05 5.58 19.63
N VAL A 4 0.70 4.99 18.48
CA VAL A 4 1.34 3.77 17.97
C VAL A 4 2.83 3.92 17.70
N ARG A 5 3.30 5.08 17.22
CA ARG A 5 4.72 5.27 16.86
C ARG A 5 5.62 5.21 18.09
N VAL A 6 5.14 5.82 19.17
CA VAL A 6 5.83 5.88 20.46
C VAL A 6 5.88 4.49 21.09
N GLN A 7 4.76 3.77 21.07
CA GLN A 7 4.70 2.39 21.59
C GLN A 7 5.64 1.43 20.87
N GLN A 8 5.80 1.58 19.55
CA GLN A 8 6.69 0.74 18.75
C GLN A 8 8.16 1.19 18.78
N GLY A 9 8.49 2.30 19.44
CA GLY A 9 9.87 2.83 19.51
C GLY A 9 10.45 3.28 18.16
N TRP A 10 9.61 3.52 17.15
CA TRP A 10 10.04 3.83 15.79
C TRP A 10 10.61 5.26 15.68
N LYS A 11 11.80 5.38 15.06
CA LYS A 11 12.49 6.66 14.86
C LYS A 11 12.19 7.34 13.51
N PHE A 12 11.73 6.58 12.52
CA PHE A 12 11.26 7.11 11.23
C PHE A 12 9.87 7.74 11.39
N SER A 13 9.34 8.43 10.39
CA SER A 13 7.95 8.96 10.35
C SER A 13 6.95 7.93 9.79
N TRP A 14 5.70 7.93 10.26
CA TRP A 14 4.66 6.90 10.03
C TRP A 14 3.36 7.64 10.09
N PHE A 15 2.67 7.53 9.00
CA PHE A 15 1.47 8.27 8.70
C PHE A 15 0.40 7.23 8.39
N SER A 16 -0.84 7.59 8.64
CA SER A 16 -1.98 6.79 8.25
C SER A 16 -2.52 7.34 6.94
N SER A 17 -2.88 6.45 6.02
CA SER A 17 -3.67 6.78 4.83
C SER A 17 -5.17 6.82 5.11
N GLN A 18 -5.60 6.58 6.36
CA GLN A 18 -7.01 6.62 6.73
C GLN A 18 -7.65 7.96 6.33
N GLY A 19 -8.78 7.88 5.63
CA GLY A 19 -9.53 9.05 5.17
C GLY A 19 -9.05 9.63 3.84
N ASN A 20 -8.14 8.96 3.11
CA ASN A 20 -7.75 9.35 1.75
C ASN A 20 -7.68 8.15 0.79
N SER A 21 -7.44 8.43 -0.50
CA SER A 21 -7.42 7.43 -1.58
C SER A 21 -6.10 6.67 -1.72
N PHE A 22 -5.07 6.97 -0.92
CA PHE A 22 -3.70 6.53 -1.18
C PHE A 22 -3.59 5.01 -1.37
N ASN A 23 -4.19 4.21 -0.49
CA ASN A 23 -4.15 2.74 -0.63
C ASN A 23 -4.82 2.26 -1.94
N ARG A 24 -5.87 2.95 -2.38
CA ARG A 24 -6.59 2.67 -3.63
C ARG A 24 -5.72 3.00 -4.85
N ASP A 25 -5.05 4.15 -4.82
CA ASP A 25 -4.17 4.62 -5.89
C ASP A 25 -2.99 3.66 -6.15
N TYR A 26 -2.60 2.89 -5.13
CA TYR A 26 -1.55 1.86 -5.21
C TYR A 26 -2.06 0.42 -5.18
N ASN A 27 -3.36 0.23 -5.48
CA ASN A 27 -3.96 -1.10 -5.71
C ASN A 27 -3.87 -2.06 -4.52
N VAL A 28 -4.04 -1.53 -3.30
CA VAL A 28 -4.07 -2.32 -2.06
C VAL A 28 -5.38 -2.19 -1.27
N SER A 29 -6.31 -1.33 -1.70
CA SER A 29 -7.69 -1.25 -1.18
C SER A 29 -8.71 -1.46 -2.29
N PHE A 30 -9.76 -2.25 -2.03
CA PHE A 30 -10.78 -2.61 -3.00
C PHE A 30 -12.20 -2.45 -2.43
N SER A 31 -13.16 -2.07 -3.27
CA SER A 31 -14.58 -2.17 -2.93
C SER A 31 -15.06 -3.61 -3.06
N ASP A 32 -16.18 -3.92 -2.41
CA ASP A 32 -16.82 -5.24 -2.55
C ASP A 32 -17.19 -5.53 -4.01
N GLY A 33 -17.70 -4.53 -4.73
CA GLY A 33 -18.03 -4.66 -6.15
C GLY A 33 -16.81 -5.02 -7.02
N GLU A 34 -15.65 -4.40 -6.80
CA GLU A 34 -14.42 -4.74 -7.55
C GLU A 34 -13.95 -6.16 -7.24
N ARG A 35 -13.99 -6.57 -5.96
CA ARG A 35 -13.57 -7.89 -5.51
C ARG A 35 -14.44 -9.01 -6.05
N GLU A 36 -15.76 -8.80 -6.07
CA GLU A 36 -16.74 -9.81 -6.46
C GLU A 36 -16.84 -9.94 -7.99
N SER A 37 -16.75 -8.82 -8.73
CA SER A 37 -16.79 -8.82 -10.20
C SER A 37 -15.50 -9.28 -10.87
N GLY A 38 -14.41 -9.38 -10.12
CA GLY A 38 -13.10 -9.73 -10.66
C GLY A 38 -12.30 -8.55 -11.20
N GLU A 39 -12.74 -7.32 -10.91
CA GLU A 39 -12.12 -6.08 -11.37
C GLU A 39 -11.05 -5.54 -10.41
N ALA A 40 -10.89 -6.13 -9.22
CA ALA A 40 -9.81 -5.79 -8.30
C ALA A 40 -8.45 -6.05 -8.96
N VAL A 41 -7.66 -4.98 -9.14
CA VAL A 41 -6.30 -5.06 -9.66
C VAL A 41 -5.35 -5.28 -8.49
N TYR A 42 -4.64 -6.41 -8.46
CA TYR A 42 -3.60 -6.67 -7.47
C TYR A 42 -2.45 -7.43 -8.12
N ASN A 43 -1.21 -7.08 -7.80
CA ASN A 43 -0.03 -7.66 -8.44
C ASN A 43 -0.11 -7.61 -9.99
N TYR A 44 -0.50 -6.45 -10.52
CA TYR A 44 -0.62 -6.14 -11.95
C TYR A 44 -1.63 -7.02 -12.73
N ARG A 45 -2.60 -7.62 -12.04
CA ARG A 45 -3.63 -8.46 -12.65
C ARG A 45 -5.00 -8.18 -12.04
N LYS A 46 -6.03 -8.22 -12.88
CA LYS A 46 -7.43 -8.26 -12.44
C LYS A 46 -7.76 -9.67 -11.95
N SER A 47 -8.47 -9.77 -10.84
CA SER A 47 -8.96 -11.03 -10.30
C SER A 47 -10.10 -10.75 -9.33
N THR A 48 -10.89 -11.78 -9.03
CA THR A 48 -11.61 -11.74 -7.76
C THR A 48 -10.60 -11.75 -6.62
N PHE A 49 -10.93 -11.09 -5.53
CA PHE A 49 -10.03 -11.01 -4.38
C PHE A 49 -10.81 -11.39 -3.10
N PRO A 50 -10.19 -11.90 -2.04
CA PRO A 50 -10.92 -12.41 -0.87
C PRO A 50 -11.10 -11.41 0.29
N VAL A 51 -10.25 -10.37 0.39
CA VAL A 51 -10.39 -9.26 1.37
C VAL A 51 -10.39 -7.84 0.75
N ASN A 52 -10.81 -6.81 1.48
CA ASN A 52 -10.81 -5.41 1.00
C ASN A 52 -9.43 -4.74 1.05
N GLU A 53 -8.51 -5.26 1.85
CA GLU A 53 -7.17 -4.71 2.02
C GLU A 53 -6.12 -5.79 1.73
N ALA A 54 -5.17 -5.49 0.84
CA ALA A 54 -4.04 -6.35 0.53
C ALA A 54 -2.72 -5.70 0.98
N PRO A 55 -1.68 -6.49 1.26
CA PRO A 55 -0.39 -5.92 1.61
C PRO A 55 0.39 -5.47 0.35
N GLY A 56 1.20 -4.43 0.48
CA GLY A 56 2.07 -3.93 -0.59
C GLY A 56 3.16 -3.02 -0.04
N ILE A 57 4.27 -2.93 -0.78
CA ILE A 57 5.34 -1.96 -0.52
C ILE A 57 5.52 -1.14 -1.79
N SER A 58 5.52 0.18 -1.61
CA SER A 58 5.84 1.14 -2.67
C SER A 58 6.98 2.04 -2.21
N VAL A 59 7.90 2.36 -3.12
CA VAL A 59 9.03 3.27 -2.88
C VAL A 59 8.85 4.51 -3.72
N PHE A 60 8.99 5.65 -3.06
CA PHE A 60 8.87 6.97 -3.68
C PHE A 60 10.18 7.73 -3.54
N VAL A 61 10.60 8.38 -4.62
CA VAL A 61 11.79 9.25 -4.64
C VAL A 61 11.34 10.68 -4.90
N ARG A 62 11.69 11.59 -3.99
CA ARG A 62 11.55 13.03 -4.21
C ARG A 62 12.84 13.58 -4.83
N ARG A 63 12.73 14.25 -5.97
CA ARG A 63 13.85 14.95 -6.63
C ARG A 63 14.02 16.37 -6.08
N GLU A 64 15.12 17.02 -6.45
CA GLU A 64 15.46 18.39 -6.03
C GLU A 64 14.43 19.43 -6.48
N ASP A 65 13.78 19.20 -7.62
CA ASP A 65 12.69 20.03 -8.15
C ASP A 65 11.35 19.81 -7.43
N GLY A 66 11.32 19.00 -6.38
CA GLY A 66 10.14 18.69 -5.57
C GLY A 66 9.23 17.60 -6.16
N LYS A 67 9.48 17.10 -7.37
CA LYS A 67 8.67 16.02 -7.96
C LYS A 67 8.88 14.71 -7.21
N ILE A 68 7.80 13.95 -7.06
CA ILE A 68 7.79 12.63 -6.43
C ILE A 68 7.56 11.57 -7.50
N TYR A 69 8.43 10.58 -7.55
CA TYR A 69 8.37 9.46 -8.48
C TYR A 69 8.06 8.18 -7.73
N HIS A 70 7.13 7.39 -8.26
CA HIS A 70 6.90 6.02 -7.80
C HIS A 70 7.88 5.09 -8.53
N THR A 71 8.94 4.66 -7.85
CA THR A 71 10.09 4.00 -8.51
C THR A 71 10.07 2.49 -8.39
N TYR A 72 9.34 1.95 -7.42
CA TYR A 72 9.25 0.51 -7.19
C TYR A 72 7.97 0.18 -6.44
N SER A 73 7.34 -0.93 -6.82
CA SER A 73 6.29 -1.56 -6.03
C SER A 73 6.37 -3.06 -6.09
N THR A 74 6.06 -3.70 -4.96
CA THR A 74 5.93 -5.15 -4.88
C THR A 74 4.75 -5.55 -4.00
N TYR A 75 4.21 -6.72 -4.30
CA TYR A 75 2.95 -7.24 -3.77
C TYR A 75 3.08 -8.74 -3.53
N SER A 76 2.11 -9.32 -2.83
CA SER A 76 2.05 -10.77 -2.60
C SER A 76 3.39 -11.30 -2.05
N ARG A 77 3.95 -12.33 -2.68
CA ARG A 77 5.22 -12.96 -2.25
C ARG A 77 6.45 -12.08 -2.35
N GLY A 78 6.39 -10.95 -3.06
CA GLY A 78 7.48 -9.99 -3.06
C GLY A 78 7.71 -9.31 -1.71
N LEU A 79 6.77 -9.50 -0.78
CA LEU A 79 6.81 -9.04 0.60
C LEU A 79 7.44 -10.05 1.56
N ASP A 80 7.79 -11.26 1.09
CA ASP A 80 8.29 -12.34 1.94
C ASP A 80 9.53 -11.90 2.76
N MET A 81 10.34 -10.95 2.25
CA MET A 81 11.48 -10.36 2.97
C MET A 81 11.13 -9.57 4.23
N LEU A 82 9.86 -9.16 4.40
CA LEU A 82 9.37 -8.46 5.57
C LEU A 82 8.75 -9.39 6.60
N ASN A 83 8.58 -10.67 6.28
CA ASN A 83 8.15 -11.68 7.23
C ASN A 83 9.37 -11.99 8.13
N GLY A 84 9.33 -11.51 9.37
CA GLY A 84 10.35 -11.76 10.39
C GLY A 84 10.13 -13.05 11.17
#